data_AF-A0A0L0MFH3-F1
#
_entry.id   AF-A0A0L0MFH3-F1
#
_cell.length_a   1.000
_cell.length_b   1.000
_cell.length_c   1.000
_cell.angle_alpha   90.00
_cell.angle_beta   90.00
_cell.angle_gamma   90.00
#
_symmetry.space_group_name_H-M   'P 1'
#
loop_
_entity.id
_entity.type
_entity.pdbx_description
1 polymer ?
#
loop_
_entity_poly.entity_id
_entity_poly.type
_entity_poly.pdbx_seq_one_letter_code
_entity_poly.pdbx_strand_id
1 'polypeptide(L)' 'MQVDEYKGYLLYGHSIEQPTGYAASGTVMRDGRVVESSGILEIFAVDEEALAAGLAWAREWVDGHA' A
#
# COMPACT_ATOMS: atom_id res chain seq x y z
N MET A 1 -0.04 0.69 9.69
CA MET A 1 -0.72 -0.05 8.60
C MET A 1 -2.14 0.47 8.49
N GLN A 2 -2.57 0.82 7.28
CA GLN A 2 -3.92 1.31 7.00
C GLN A 2 -4.57 0.39 5.98
N VAL A 3 -5.89 0.16 6.10
CA VAL A 3 -6.66 -0.73 5.23
C VAL A 3 -7.83 0.03 4.62
N ASP A 4 -8.12 -0.24 3.35
CA ASP A 4 -9.30 0.25 2.65
C ASP A 4 -9.92 -0.87 1.80
N GLU A 5 -11.23 -0.81 1.58
CA GLU A 5 -11.92 -1.73 0.67
C GLU A 5 -12.30 -0.98 -0.61
N TYR A 6 -11.84 -1.48 -1.75
CA TYR A 6 -12.05 -0.81 -3.04
C TYR A 6 -12.37 -1.81 -4.14
N LYS A 7 -13.55 -1.66 -4.78
CA LYS A 7 -14.01 -2.52 -5.89
C LYS A 7 -13.95 -4.04 -5.59
N GLY A 8 -14.17 -4.42 -4.33
CA GLY A 8 -14.09 -5.83 -3.89
C GLY A 8 -12.67 -6.34 -3.65
N TYR A 9 -11.68 -5.45 -3.65
CA TYR A 9 -10.31 -5.71 -3.19
C TYR A 9 -10.12 -5.10 -1.81
N LEU A 10 -9.29 -5.73 -0.98
CA LEU A 10 -8.76 -5.16 0.25
C LEU A 10 -7.38 -4.58 -0.04
N LEU A 11 -7.21 -3.29 0.19
CA LEU A 11 -5.99 -2.54 -0.04
C LEU A 11 -5.30 -2.29 1.29
N TYR A 12 -3.97 -2.43 1.32
CA TYR A 12 -3.17 -2.14 2.49
C TYR A 12 -2.07 -1.16 2.16
N GLY A 13 -2.01 -0.08 2.94
CA GLY A 13 -0.85 0.79 3.01
C GLY A 13 0.04 0.36 4.16
N HIS A 14 1.32 0.16 3.85
CA HIS A 14 2.36 -0.20 4.80
C HIS A 14 3.35 0.95 4.94
N SER A 15 3.71 1.21 6.19
CA SER A 15 4.80 2.07 6.58
C SER A 15 5.75 1.19 7.39
N ILE A 16 6.99 1.10 6.93
CA ILE A 16 8.04 0.27 7.53
C ILE A 16 9.13 1.23 8.01
N GLU A 17 9.29 1.32 9.32
CA GLU A 17 10.30 2.18 9.94
C GLU A 17 11.72 1.75 9.51
N GLN A 18 12.50 2.73 9.05
CA GLN A 18 13.88 2.60 8.60
C GLN A 18 14.75 3.68 9.26
N PRO A 19 16.09 3.52 9.28
CA PRO A 19 16.97 4.51 9.91
C PRO A 19 16.86 5.94 9.36
N THR A 20 16.37 6.08 8.11
CA THR A 20 16.26 7.36 7.40
C THR A 20 14.83 7.85 7.21
N GLY A 21 13.83 7.16 7.76
CA GLY A 21 12.41 7.50 7.57
C GLY A 21 11.51 6.26 7.50
N TYR A 22 10.43 6.34 6.74
CA TYR A 22 9.40 5.30 6.63
C TYR A 22 9.28 4.82 5.19
N ALA A 23 9.60 3.55 4.94
CA ALA A 23 9.40 2.95 3.63
C ALA A 23 7.91 2.69 3.37
N ALA A 24 7.41 3.24 2.27
CA ALA A 24 6.06 2.98 1.79
C ALA A 24 6.00 1.69 0.99
N SER A 25 4.94 0.91 1.21
CA SER A 25 4.61 -0.26 0.40
C SER A 25 3.10 -0.46 0.36
N GLY A 26 2.58 -1.01 -0.74
CA GLY A 26 1.17 -1.34 -0.92
C GLY A 26 0.97 -2.84 -1.15
N THR A 27 -0.12 -3.38 -0.60
CA THR A 27 -0.57 -4.76 -0.89
C THR A 27 -2.02 -4.74 -1.34
N VAL A 28 -2.32 -5.46 -2.41
CA VAL A 28 -3.69 -5.70 -2.90
C VAL A 28 -4.08 -7.13 -2.57
N MET A 29 -5.20 -7.32 -1.89
CA MET A 29 -5.75 -8.64 -1.57
C MET A 29 -7.15 -8.81 -2.15
N ARG A 30 -7.52 -10.05 -2.44
CA ARG A 30 -8.88 -10.44 -2.82
C ARG A 30 -9.13 -11.86 -2.33
N ASP A 31 -10.33 -12.11 -1.81
CA ASP A 31 -10.75 -13.44 -1.32
C ASP A 31 -9.75 -14.06 -0.32
N GLY A 32 -9.17 -13.22 0.56
CA GLY A 32 -8.20 -13.65 1.57
C GLY A 32 -6.81 -14.02 1.03
N ARG A 33 -6.50 -13.69 -0.23
CA ARG A 33 -5.19 -13.94 -0.85
C ARG A 33 -4.57 -12.63 -1.32
N VAL A 34 -3.24 -12.56 -1.23
CA VAL A 34 -2.46 -11.48 -1.85
C VAL A 34 -2.52 -11.66 -3.37
N VAL A 35 -2.96 -10.61 -4.06
CA VAL A 35 -3.02 -10.54 -5.52
C VAL A 35 -1.74 -9.89 -6.05
N GLU A 36 -1.31 -8.80 -5.42
CA GLU A 36 -0.09 -8.09 -5.78
C GLU A 36 0.53 -7.35 -4.58
N SER A 37 1.85 -7.14 -4.63
CA SER A 37 2.59 -6.29 -3.69
C SER A 37 3.54 -5.36 -4.43
N SER A 38 3.62 -4.10 -4.01
CA SER A 38 4.45 -3.11 -4.70
C SER A 38 5.96 -3.24 -4.48
N GLY A 39 6.38 -3.96 -3.42
CA GLY A 39 7.70 -3.76 -2.83
C GLY A 39 7.83 -2.36 -2.19
N ILE A 40 9.05 -1.86 -2.02
CA ILE A 40 9.27 -0.50 -1.50
C ILE A 40 9.05 0.51 -2.63
N LEU A 41 8.15 1.46 -2.40
CA LEU A 41 7.85 2.54 -3.34
C LEU A 41 8.85 3.70 -3.18
N GLU A 42 8.93 4.26 -1.97
CA GLU A 42 9.77 5.40 -1.60
C GLU A 42 9.95 5.43 -0.07
N ILE A 43 10.90 6.24 0.42
CA ILE A 43 11.08 6.55 1.84
C ILE A 43 10.52 7.94 2.13
N PHE A 44 9.55 8.02 3.04
CA PHE A 44 8.94 9.26 3.51
C PHE A 44 9.53 9.68 4.86
N ALA A 45 9.45 10.96 5.18
CA ALA A 45 9.86 11.46 6.50
C ALA A 45 8.80 11.17 7.58
N VAL A 46 7.53 11.00 7.18
CA VAL A 46 6.38 10.82 8.06
C VAL A 46 5.69 9.48 7.78
N ASP A 47 5.34 8.76 8.84
CA ASP A 47 4.64 7.47 8.79
C ASP A 47 3.34 7.54 7.96
N GLU A 48 2.52 8.57 8.20
CA GLU A 48 1.22 8.73 7.55
C GLU A 48 1.35 8.91 6.03
N GLU A 49 2.38 9.62 5.56
CA GLU A 49 2.65 9.78 4.13
C GLU A 49 3.03 8.43 3.49
N ALA A 50 3.83 7.60 4.18
CA ALA A 50 4.17 6.28 3.70
C ALA A 50 2.94 5.35 3.61
N LEU A 51 2.06 5.40 4.62
CA LEU A 51 0.79 4.67 4.61
C LEU A 51 -0.11 5.12 3.46
N ALA A 52 -0.27 6.44 3.28
CA ALA A 52 -1.10 7.01 2.23
C ALA A 52 -0.56 6.66 0.83
N ALA A 53 0.76 6.73 0.63
CA ALA A 53 1.40 6.36 -0.64
C ALA A 53 1.19 4.87 -0.98
N GLY A 54 1.31 3.98 0.02
CA GLY A 54 1.04 2.55 -0.16
C GLY A 54 -0.41 2.27 -0.58
N LEU A 55 -1.37 2.94 0.05
CA LEU A 55 -2.79 2.83 -0.32
C LEU A 55 -3.09 3.42 -1.69
N ALA A 56 -2.52 4.58 -2.01
CA ALA A 56 -2.69 5.23 -3.30
C ALA A 56 -2.22 4.33 -4.44
N TRP A 57 -1.01 3.76 -4.31
CA TRP A 57 -0.49 2.80 -5.28
C TRP A 57 -1.40 1.57 -5.42
N ALA A 58 -1.89 1.01 -4.30
CA ALA A 58 -2.75 -0.18 -4.33
C ALA A 58 -4.06 0.10 -5.07
N ARG A 59 -4.59 1.32 -4.92
CA ARG A 59 -5.79 1.78 -5.63
C ARG A 59 -5.54 1.98 -7.12
N GLU A 60 -4.43 2.62 -7.49
CA GLU A 60 -4.02 2.78 -8.89
C GLU A 60 -3.80 1.42 -9.58
N TRP A 61 -3.22 0.45 -8.87
CA TRP A 61 -3.06 -0.90 -9.38
C TRP A 61 -4.41 -1.54 -9.70
N VAL A 62 -5.39 -1.45 -8.79
CA VAL A 62 -6.76 -1.95 -9.02
C VAL A 62 -7.40 -1.23 -10.20
N ASP A 63 -7.26 0.09 -10.31
CA ASP A 63 -7.81 0.85 -11.45
C ASP A 63 -7.21 0.44 -12.80
N GLY A 64 -5.96 -0.01 -12.82
CA GLY A 64 -5.30 -0.52 -14.04
C GLY A 64 -5.61 -1.97 -14.41
N HIS A 65 -6.20 -2.76 -13.50
CA HIS A 65 -6.38 -4.22 -13.66
C HIS A 65 -7.82 -4.70 -13.45
N ALA A 66 -8.77 -3.81 -13.13
CA ALA A 66 -10.20 -4.12 -12.92
C ALA A 66 -11.08 -3.81 -14.14
#